data_AF-A0A920BMD2-F1
#
_entry.id   AF-A0A920BMD2-F1
#
_cell.length_a   1.000
_cell.length_b   1.000
_cell.length_c   1.000
_cell.angle_alpha   90.00
_cell.angle_beta   90.00
_cell.angle_gamma   90.00
#
_symmetry.space_group_name_H-M   'P 1'
#
loop_
_entity.id
_entity.type
_entity.pdbx_description
1 polymer ?
#
loop_
_entity_poly.entity_id
_entity_poly.type
_entity_poly.pdbx_seq_one_letter_code
_entity_poly.pdbx_strand_id
1 'polypeptide(L)'
;MIGTTDTRVEDPHTSVTDEDRDFLLSQINDRLDLMTPLSNEDIIAERSGVRPLVVRRQSRNIKDVDWTALSRKHEIEVDHAKQVVSIFGGKLTDCLNVGEEVASAVQMLGIHLLPDQRRWYGKPGRESRRAFQANPWYAH
;
A
#
# COMPACT_ATOMS: atom_id res chain seq x y z
N MET A 1 -0.86 -0.44 19.16
CA MET A 1 -1.18 -1.36 18.04
C MET A 1 -0.06 -2.36 17.97
N ILE A 2 -0.38 -3.66 17.96
CA ILE A 2 0.58 -4.76 17.88
C ILE A 2 0.42 -5.39 16.50
N GLY A 3 1.53 -5.75 15.85
CA GLY A 3 1.54 -6.28 14.50
C GLY A 3 2.96 -6.26 13.91
N THR A 4 3.17 -6.75 12.69
CA THR A 4 2.21 -7.45 11.80
C THR A 4 2.68 -8.88 11.55
N THR A 5 1.81 -9.71 10.98
CA THR A 5 2.20 -11.01 10.40
C THR A 5 2.57 -10.87 8.92
N ASP A 6 3.29 -11.85 8.38
CA ASP A 6 3.64 -11.98 6.97
C ASP A 6 3.25 -13.40 6.49
N THR A 7 1.98 -13.56 6.14
CA THR A 7 1.38 -14.83 5.68
C THR A 7 1.01 -14.71 4.20
N ARG A 8 1.33 -15.74 3.39
CA ARG A 8 0.96 -15.77 1.97
C ARG A 8 -0.54 -16.01 1.83
N VAL A 9 -1.18 -15.21 0.99
CA VAL A 9 -2.60 -15.32 0.66
C VAL A 9 -2.79 -15.28 -0.85
N GLU A 10 -3.84 -15.93 -1.33
CA GLU A 10 -4.24 -15.91 -2.74
C GLU A 10 -5.34 -14.88 -3.00
N ASP A 11 -6.09 -14.49 -1.97
CA ASP A 11 -7.18 -13.52 -2.04
C ASP A 11 -6.78 -12.19 -1.35
N PRO A 12 -7.03 -11.02 -1.96
CA PRO A 12 -6.80 -9.72 -1.32
C PRO A 12 -7.74 -9.43 -0.13
N HIS A 13 -8.88 -10.12 -0.04
CA HIS A 13 -9.84 -10.02 1.05
C HIS A 13 -9.51 -11.05 2.14
N THR A 14 -8.96 -10.56 3.26
CA THR A 14 -8.52 -11.40 4.37
C THR A 14 -9.09 -10.91 5.70
N SER A 15 -9.13 -11.81 6.67
CA SER A 15 -9.48 -11.53 8.07
C SER A 15 -8.33 -11.95 8.98
N VAL A 16 -8.29 -11.39 10.19
CA VAL A 16 -7.34 -11.84 11.23
C VAL A 16 -7.73 -13.25 11.67
N THR A 17 -6.76 -14.16 11.66
CA THR A 17 -6.93 -15.56 12.09
C THR A 17 -6.56 -15.75 13.55
N ASP A 18 -6.95 -16.88 14.15
CA ASP A 18 -6.49 -17.24 15.50
C ASP A 18 -4.97 -17.44 15.53
N GLU A 19 -4.38 -17.98 14.45
CA GLU A 19 -2.93 -18.12 14.35
C GLU A 19 -2.21 -16.76 14.36
N ASP A 20 -2.77 -15.74 13.70
CA ASP A 20 -2.21 -14.38 13.74
C ASP A 20 -2.25 -13.80 15.17
N ARG A 21 -3.34 -14.02 15.91
CA ARG A 21 -3.50 -13.57 17.31
C ARG A 21 -2.48 -14.24 18.21
N ASP A 22 -2.44 -15.57 18.19
CA ASP A 22 -1.57 -16.37 19.04
C ASP A 22 -0.09 -16.05 18.77
N PHE A 23 0.27 -15.87 17.49
CA PHE A 23 1.60 -15.43 17.12
C PHE A 23 1.95 -14.05 17.71
N LEU A 24 1.08 -13.05 17.54
CA LEU A 24 1.37 -11.69 18.03
C LEU A 24 1.35 -11.60 19.56
N LEU A 25 0.42 -12.31 20.22
CA LEU A 25 0.31 -12.38 21.67
C LEU A 25 1.52 -13.07 22.31
N SER A 26 1.99 -14.19 21.75
CA SER A 26 3.23 -14.83 22.22
C SER A 26 4.43 -13.90 22.06
N GLN A 27 4.61 -13.28 20.88
CA GLN A 27 5.74 -12.39 20.63
C GLN A 27 5.79 -11.16 21.55
N ILE A 28 4.64 -10.57 21.90
CA ILE A 28 4.61 -9.40 22.78
C ILE A 28 4.80 -9.79 24.25
N ASN A 29 4.20 -10.90 24.70
CA ASN A 29 4.34 -11.39 26.06
C ASN A 29 5.77 -11.84 26.37
N ASP A 30 6.49 -12.37 25.39
CA ASP A 30 7.91 -12.70 25.54
C ASP A 30 8.83 -11.47 25.70
N ARG A 31 8.35 -10.28 25.33
CA ARG A 31 9.15 -9.05 25.29
C ARG A 31 8.78 -8.03 26.37
N LEU A 32 7.61 -8.14 26.96
CA LEU A 32 7.13 -7.22 27.98
C LEU A 32 7.09 -7.90 29.35
N ASP A 33 7.64 -7.23 30.35
CA ASP A 33 7.55 -7.65 31.75
C ASP A 33 6.24 -7.14 32.35
N LEU A 34 5.14 -7.83 32.04
CA LEU A 34 3.81 -7.54 32.57
C LEU A 34 3.47 -8.50 33.72
N MET A 35 2.85 -7.97 34.77
CA MET A 35 2.35 -8.78 35.89
C MET A 35 1.36 -9.87 35.45
N THR A 36 0.54 -9.55 34.44
CA THR A 36 -0.37 -10.49 33.78
C THR A 36 -0.11 -10.42 32.28
N PRO A 37 0.20 -11.54 31.61
CA PRO A 37 0.34 -11.59 30.16
C PRO A 37 -0.93 -11.14 29.44
N LEU A 38 -0.77 -10.49 28.29
CA LEU A 38 -1.89 -10.12 27.41
C LEU A 38 -2.57 -11.38 26.86
N SER A 39 -3.88 -11.31 26.74
CA SER A 39 -4.75 -12.38 26.27
C SER A 39 -5.65 -11.91 25.13
N ASN A 40 -6.44 -12.84 24.56
CA ASN A 40 -7.44 -12.49 23.54
C ASN A 40 -8.52 -11.53 24.07
N GLU A 41 -8.80 -11.52 25.37
CA GLU A 41 -9.79 -10.62 25.98
C GLU A 41 -9.32 -9.15 25.97
N ASP A 42 -8.01 -8.91 25.86
CA ASP A 42 -7.42 -7.58 25.80
C ASP A 42 -7.47 -6.96 24.38
N ILE A 43 -7.91 -7.72 23.38
CA ILE A 43 -8.00 -7.28 21.98
C ILE A 43 -9.31 -6.51 21.77
N ILE A 44 -9.20 -5.19 21.64
CA ILE A 44 -10.37 -4.31 21.45
C ILE A 44 -10.75 -4.07 19.98
N ALA A 45 -9.83 -4.30 19.04
CA ALA A 45 -10.05 -4.07 17.61
C ALA A 45 -8.96 -4.74 16.76
N GLU A 46 -9.34 -5.15 15.56
CA GLU A 46 -8.47 -5.88 14.64
C GLU A 46 -8.62 -5.38 13.20
N ARG A 47 -7.55 -5.49 12.43
CA ARG A 47 -7.52 -5.14 11.00
C ARG A 47 -6.55 -6.06 10.28
N SER A 48 -6.94 -6.50 9.09
CA SER A 48 -6.06 -7.21 8.16
C SER A 48 -5.87 -6.39 6.89
N GLY A 49 -4.78 -6.65 6.18
CA GLY A 49 -4.49 -6.04 4.89
C GLY A 49 -3.40 -6.83 4.15
N VAL A 50 -3.55 -6.91 2.83
CA VAL A 50 -2.63 -7.65 1.95
C VAL A 50 -1.64 -6.69 1.31
N ARG A 51 -0.37 -7.07 1.26
CA ARG A 51 0.70 -6.31 0.59
C ARG A 51 0.83 -6.81 -0.85
N PRO A 52 0.55 -5.99 -1.88
CA PRO A 52 0.76 -6.39 -3.28
C PRO A 52 2.25 -6.32 -3.62
N LEU A 53 3.01 -7.37 -3.28
CA LEU A 53 4.46 -7.40 -3.47
C LEU A 53 4.81 -7.63 -4.95
N VAL A 54 5.79 -6.88 -5.45
CA VAL A 54 6.26 -6.99 -6.84
C VAL A 54 7.29 -8.10 -6.95
N VAL A 55 7.05 -9.04 -7.85
CA VAL A 55 7.98 -10.13 -8.16
C VAL A 55 8.44 -9.97 -9.60
N ARG A 56 9.74 -9.71 -9.79
CA ARG A 56 10.32 -9.80 -11.14
C ARG A 56 10.26 -11.25 -11.59
N ARG A 57 9.69 -11.50 -12.76
CA ARG A 57 9.66 -12.83 -13.38
C ARG A 57 11.09 -13.27 -13.73
N GLN A 58 11.77 -13.95 -12.80
CA GLN A 58 12.99 -14.68 -13.10
C GLN A 58 12.64 -16.04 -13.71
N SER A 59 13.40 -16.48 -14.71
CA SER A 59 13.14 -17.68 -15.54
C SER A 59 13.25 -19.03 -14.81
N ARG A 60 13.15 -19.11 -13.48
CA ARG A 60 13.22 -20.38 -12.73
C ARG A 60 12.20 -20.45 -11.59
N ASN A 61 11.71 -21.66 -11.38
CA ASN A 61 10.67 -22.08 -10.44
C ASN A 61 10.46 -21.17 -9.22
N ILE A 62 9.28 -20.55 -9.17
CA ILE A 62 8.79 -19.66 -8.12
C ILE A 62 8.51 -20.41 -6.79
N LYS A 63 8.81 -21.71 -6.68
CA LYS A 63 8.46 -22.52 -5.50
C LYS A 63 9.37 -22.29 -4.29
N ASP A 64 10.61 -21.86 -4.48
CA ASP A 64 11.64 -21.74 -3.43
C ASP A 64 12.14 -20.31 -3.18
N VAL A 65 11.36 -19.29 -3.56
CA VAL A 65 11.74 -17.89 -3.28
C VAL A 65 11.43 -17.60 -1.81
N ASP A 66 12.42 -17.15 -1.04
CA ASP A 66 12.20 -16.59 0.30
C ASP A 66 11.36 -15.32 0.18
N TRP A 67 10.06 -15.47 0.44
CA TRP A 67 9.06 -14.43 0.22
C TRP A 67 9.17 -13.28 1.21
N THR A 68 9.77 -13.52 2.38
CA THR A 68 10.05 -12.46 3.36
C THR A 68 11.08 -11.46 2.82
N ALA A 69 11.91 -11.90 1.86
CA ALA A 69 12.89 -11.11 1.15
C ALA A 69 12.36 -10.46 -0.14
N LEU A 70 11.08 -10.63 -0.50
CA LEU A 70 10.52 -9.97 -1.67
C LEU A 70 10.64 -8.45 -1.57
N SER A 71 11.03 -7.86 -2.70
CA SER A 71 11.25 -6.43 -2.84
C SER A 71 9.96 -5.64 -2.54
N ARG A 72 9.94 -4.93 -1.41
CA ARG A 72 8.91 -3.93 -1.07
C ARG A 72 9.08 -2.62 -1.87
N LYS A 73 9.46 -2.72 -3.15
CA LYS A 73 9.60 -1.58 -4.07
C LYS A 73 8.33 -1.43 -4.90
N HIS A 74 8.16 -0.29 -5.54
CA HIS A 74 7.21 -0.14 -6.64
C HIS A 74 7.86 -0.47 -7.98
N GLU A 75 7.02 -0.73 -8.98
CA GLU A 75 7.37 -0.74 -10.39
C GLU A 75 6.20 -0.07 -11.14
N ILE A 76 6.53 0.82 -12.08
CA ILE A 76 5.56 1.50 -12.94
C ILE A 76 5.78 1.05 -14.37
N GLU A 77 4.73 0.56 -15.02
CA GLU A 77 4.75 0.11 -16.40
C GLU A 77 3.84 1.00 -17.27
N VAL A 78 4.34 1.39 -18.44
CA VAL A 78 3.60 2.22 -19.40
C VAL A 78 3.41 1.43 -20.70
N ASP A 79 2.15 1.13 -21.04
CA ASP A 79 1.77 0.57 -22.34
C ASP A 79 1.30 1.71 -23.25
N HIS A 80 2.18 2.16 -24.15
CA HIS A 80 1.88 3.22 -25.11
C HIS A 80 0.82 2.84 -26.14
N ALA A 81 0.70 1.56 -26.50
CA ALA A 81 -0.30 1.15 -27.49
C ALA A 81 -1.71 1.20 -26.89
N LYS A 82 -1.84 0.81 -25.61
CA LYS A 82 -3.12 0.85 -24.89
C LYS A 82 -3.39 2.15 -24.15
N GLN A 83 -2.39 3.04 -24.05
CA GLN A 83 -2.45 4.25 -23.24
C GLN A 83 -2.76 3.95 -21.76
N VAL A 84 -2.08 2.95 -21.19
CA VAL A 84 -2.29 2.48 -19.82
C VAL A 84 -1.02 2.66 -19.00
N VAL A 85 -1.18 3.16 -17.77
CA VAL A 85 -0.13 3.17 -16.73
C VAL A 85 -0.55 2.19 -15.62
N SER A 86 0.31 1.22 -15.32
CA SER A 86 0.09 0.24 -14.25
C SER A 86 1.08 0.46 -13.11
N ILE A 87 0.61 0.39 -11.87
CA ILE A 87 1.43 0.55 -10.66
C ILE A 87 1.41 -0.77 -9.90
N PHE A 88 2.59 -1.32 -9.64
CA PHE A 88 2.75 -2.53 -8.85
C PHE A 88 3.47 -2.20 -7.55
N GLY A 89 2.90 -2.61 -6.41
CA GLY A 89 3.51 -2.42 -5.10
C GLY A 89 3.62 -0.97 -4.64
N GLY A 90 4.76 -0.65 -4.01
CA GLY A 90 4.99 0.63 -3.35
C GLY A 90 4.66 0.63 -1.86
N LYS A 91 5.27 1.58 -1.15
CA LYS A 91 5.04 1.83 0.29
C LYS A 91 4.33 3.16 0.46
N LEU A 92 3.53 3.27 1.52
CA LEU A 92 2.91 4.56 1.88
C LEU A 92 3.95 5.67 2.09
N THR A 93 5.13 5.34 2.60
CA THR A 93 6.23 6.30 2.80
C THR A 93 6.85 6.81 1.50
N ASP A 94 6.60 6.15 0.37
CA ASP A 94 7.19 6.46 -0.94
C ASP A 94 6.12 6.97 -1.94
N CYS A 95 4.91 7.24 -1.47
CA CYS A 95 3.77 7.52 -2.33
C CYS A 95 3.91 8.81 -3.16
N LEU A 96 4.66 9.79 -2.66
CA LEU A 96 4.91 11.04 -3.38
C LEU A 96 5.83 10.83 -4.58
N ASN A 97 6.92 10.09 -4.40
CA ASN A 97 7.84 9.75 -5.49
C ASN A 97 7.12 8.89 -6.56
N VAL A 98 6.35 7.88 -6.13
CA VAL A 98 5.49 7.10 -7.03
C VAL A 98 4.51 8.02 -7.78
N GLY A 99 3.91 8.99 -7.10
CA GLY A 99 3.01 9.96 -7.72
C GLY A 99 3.69 10.82 -8.79
N GLU A 100 4.92 11.27 -8.56
CA GLU A 100 5.72 12.03 -9.55
C GLU A 100 6.07 11.19 -10.78
N GLU A 101 6.43 9.91 -10.59
CA GLU A 101 6.68 8.97 -11.68
C GLU A 101 5.41 8.72 -12.51
N VAL A 102 4.25 8.53 -11.86
CA VAL A 102 2.97 8.37 -12.54
C VAL A 102 2.60 9.63 -13.32
N ALA A 103 2.78 10.81 -12.73
CA ALA A 103 2.53 12.09 -13.41
C ALA A 103 3.38 12.23 -14.68
N SER A 104 4.67 11.88 -14.58
CA SER A 104 5.59 11.87 -15.72
C SER A 104 5.15 10.88 -16.80
N ALA A 105 4.77 9.66 -16.42
CA ALA A 105 4.25 8.64 -17.34
C ALA A 105 2.97 9.09 -18.07
N VAL A 106 2.05 9.72 -17.35
CA VAL A 106 0.80 10.27 -17.91
C VAL A 106 1.09 11.39 -18.91
N GLN A 107 2.07 12.26 -18.63
CA GLN A 107 2.50 13.29 -19.58
C GLN A 107 3.11 12.69 -20.86
N MET A 108 3.85 11.58 -20.75
CA MET A 108 4.37 10.85 -21.93
C MET A 108 3.27 10.27 -22.83
N LEU A 109 2.08 10.04 -22.27
CA LEU A 109 0.88 9.62 -23.01
C LEU A 109 0.12 10.81 -23.63
N GLY A 110 0.65 12.03 -23.55
CA GLY A 110 0.07 13.23 -24.14
C GLY A 110 -0.98 13.93 -23.28
N ILE A 111 -1.14 13.54 -22.02
CA ILE A 111 -2.04 14.20 -21.08
C ILE A 111 -1.27 15.33 -20.39
N HIS A 112 -1.64 16.57 -20.69
CA HIS A 112 -1.09 17.74 -20.03
C HIS A 112 -1.67 17.91 -18.63
N LEU A 113 -0.83 17.69 -17.62
CA LEU A 113 -1.16 17.99 -16.23
C LEU A 113 -0.99 19.50 -16.00
N LEU A 114 -1.87 20.13 -15.23
CA LEU A 114 -1.62 21.51 -14.83
C LEU A 114 -0.42 21.62 -13.90
N PRO A 115 0.22 22.79 -13.88
CA PRO A 115 1.27 23.09 -12.93
C PRO A 115 0.75 22.90 -11.51
N ASP A 116 1.55 22.29 -10.64
CA ASP A 116 1.24 22.20 -9.21
C ASP A 116 1.14 23.63 -8.64
N GLN A 117 -0.09 24.12 -8.48
CA GLN A 117 -0.31 25.46 -7.98
C GLN A 117 -0.26 25.53 -6.45
N ARG A 118 -0.20 24.40 -5.71
CA ARG A 118 -0.18 24.38 -4.23
C ARG A 118 0.38 23.07 -3.67
N ARG A 119 1.29 23.16 -2.69
CA ARG A 119 1.68 22.01 -1.85
C ARG A 119 0.44 21.27 -1.29
N TRP A 120 0.16 20.10 -1.86
CA TRP A 120 -0.97 19.27 -1.49
C TRP A 120 -0.54 18.27 -0.41
N TYR A 121 -0.97 18.50 0.82
CA TYR A 121 -0.65 17.64 1.97
C TYR A 121 -1.69 16.51 2.17
N GLY A 122 -2.34 16.05 1.10
CA GLY A 122 -3.25 14.90 1.11
C GLY A 122 -4.75 15.20 1.20
N LYS A 123 -5.18 16.46 1.43
CA LYS A 123 -6.58 16.88 1.26
C LYS A 123 -6.66 18.23 0.56
N PRO A 124 -7.63 18.45 -0.36
CA PRO A 124 -7.89 19.78 -0.86
C PRO A 124 -8.27 20.69 0.30
N GLY A 125 -7.82 21.95 0.27
CA GLY A 125 -8.39 22.97 1.15
C GLY A 125 -9.91 23.07 0.95
N ARG A 126 -10.66 23.61 1.92
CA ARG A 126 -12.13 23.72 1.83
C ARG A 126 -12.59 24.35 0.52
N GLU A 127 -11.84 25.31 -0.01
CA GLU A 127 -12.14 25.98 -1.27
C GLU A 127 -11.91 25.08 -2.49
N SER A 128 -10.76 24.40 -2.57
CA SER A 128 -10.47 23.46 -3.65
C SER A 128 -11.48 22.30 -3.69
N ARG A 129 -11.93 21.82 -2.51
CA ARG A 129 -12.98 20.79 -2.43
C ARG A 129 -14.33 21.30 -2.95
N ARG A 130 -14.71 22.53 -2.62
CA ARG A 130 -15.94 23.16 -3.12
C ARG A 130 -15.88 23.38 -4.63
N ALA A 131 -14.73 23.81 -5.16
CA ALA A 131 -14.53 24.00 -6.60
C ALA A 131 -14.67 22.67 -7.38
N PHE A 132 -14.04 21.60 -6.90
CA PHE A 132 -14.16 20.25 -7.50
C PHE A 132 -15.62 19.74 -7.49
N GLN A 133 -16.34 19.93 -6.38
CA GLN A 133 -17.75 19.53 -6.27
C GLN A 133 -18.69 20.36 -7.14
N ALA A 134 -18.36 21.63 -7.39
CA ALA A 134 -19.16 22.53 -8.22
C ALA A 134 -18.93 22.32 -9.72
N ASN A 135 -17.75 21.86 -10.13
CA ASN A 135 -17.47 21.46 -11.50
C ASN A 135 -16.44 20.31 -11.53
N PRO A 136 -16.89 19.05 -11.68
CA PRO A 136 -16.01 17.89 -11.72
C PRO A 136 -14.96 17.93 -12.85
N TRP A 137 -15.20 18.74 -13.87
CA TRP A 137 -14.38 18.85 -15.08
C TRP A 137 -13.38 20.03 -15.07
N TYR A 138 -13.36 20.87 -14.03
CA TYR A 138 -12.55 22.11 -13.99
C TYR A 138 -11.36 22.08 -13.02
N ALA A 139 -10.94 20.90 -12.60
CA ALA A 139 -9.57 20.70 -12.13
C ALA A 139 -8.76 20.09 -13.28
N HIS A 140 -8.66 20.85 -14.37
CA HIS A 140 -7.36 20.90 -15.04
C HIS A 140 -6.46 21.50 -13.98
#